data_AF-A0A8J2VVT3-F1
#
_entry.id   AF-A0A8J2VVT3-F1
#
_cell.length_a   1.000
_cell.length_b   1.000
_cell.length_c   1.000
_cell.angle_alpha   90.00
_cell.angle_beta   90.00
_cell.angle_gamma   90.00
#
_symmetry.space_group_name_H-M   'P 1'
#
loop_
_entity.id
_entity.type
_entity.pdbx_description
1 polymer ?
#
loop_
_entity_poly.entity_id
_entity_poly.type
_entity_poly.pdbx_seq_one_letter_code
_entity_poly.pdbx_strand_id
1 'polypeptide(L)'
;MSSLGKNWKYINEGNVHIVLHILNSDCVIRLIKEDDRSHTDYSVVRNSVNFVNRVMIPLLFENYNYQEEVITINPDEIATLSNTLKLLRPKHRQIKNIISQYAIRAPNLALIDYEFDNYCVEIKPKEGFMSKKFIKYAKCYFCLKQYIKLNENQISKISNYCPLDLFSGNKIRIKKALKSLIENPQNNFKLFKNGMVIYNEQSNVQVFEHLIAQMPFLENVNNFLDLIIEILLSEGNSDIILHKSTYDMISESTLGCVEERNPYTNSLLNKLLGVQKLSKNFDNCYPEPSDSYEYVSFILNMLNDEHLDLSNTTDRESFLSHIDSSHLALISAVAKDCSIMITFTNKSHENLPTIRIGDETIAYKMSITDLEPKIQPNSETRSKQLQAWQELISEYMKATKQSTIDVRESQNSPLFNNTAIDRRLSPEGVLTVLEDMAKSGKAAPIDKSKNVWEVYWHSLDEWGNMIYNWASSNGLNNTVCTLYELREGDNTVGEEFHGLDMNILIKALKALSSNGKCELIEFDDNQGVKFF
;
A
#
# COMPACT_ATOMS: atom_id res chain seq x y z
N MET A 1 7.99 -34.86 16.71
CA MET A 1 6.76 -34.86 15.88
C MET A 1 6.89 -33.70 14.90
N SER A 2 6.53 -33.85 13.63
CA SER A 2 6.76 -32.77 12.65
C SER A 2 5.92 -31.56 12.99
N SER A 3 6.53 -30.37 13.00
CA SER A 3 5.89 -29.12 13.40
C SER A 3 4.70 -28.74 12.52
N LEU A 4 4.71 -29.17 11.25
CA LEU A 4 3.67 -28.91 10.24
C LEU A 4 2.59 -30.00 10.12
N GLY A 5 2.75 -31.14 10.79
CA GLY A 5 2.04 -32.37 10.41
C GLY A 5 2.47 -32.91 9.03
N LYS A 6 2.29 -34.21 8.77
CA LYS A 6 2.78 -34.84 7.52
C LYS A 6 1.93 -34.55 6.28
N ASN A 7 0.76 -33.94 6.44
CA ASN A 7 -0.28 -33.84 5.40
C ASN A 7 -0.79 -32.41 5.27
N TRP A 8 -0.25 -31.65 4.31
CA TRP A 8 -0.68 -30.29 4.00
C TRP A 8 -0.90 -30.11 2.49
N LYS A 9 -1.65 -29.07 2.11
CA LYS A 9 -1.94 -28.70 0.73
C LYS A 9 -1.64 -27.22 0.49
N TYR A 10 -0.95 -26.90 -0.60
CA TYR A 10 -0.78 -25.52 -1.05
C TYR A 10 -2.15 -24.93 -1.45
N ILE A 11 -2.50 -23.76 -0.89
CA ILE A 11 -3.73 -23.04 -1.22
C ILE A 11 -3.44 -21.91 -2.20
N ASN A 12 -2.62 -20.94 -1.77
CA ASN A 12 -2.28 -19.74 -2.53
C ASN A 12 -1.01 -19.08 -1.94
N GLU A 13 -0.57 -17.98 -2.56
CA GLU A 13 0.50 -17.17 -2.02
C GLU A 13 0.38 -15.69 -2.42
N GLY A 14 0.80 -14.79 -1.51
CA GLY A 14 0.93 -13.36 -1.73
C GLY A 14 2.39 -12.94 -1.99
N ASN A 15 2.73 -11.67 -1.77
CA ASN A 15 4.14 -11.24 -1.81
C ASN A 15 4.91 -11.64 -0.55
N VAL A 16 4.23 -11.69 0.61
CA VAL A 16 4.85 -11.95 1.91
C VAL A 16 4.68 -13.40 2.35
N HIS A 17 3.50 -13.99 2.12
CA HIS A 17 3.19 -15.32 2.65
C HIS A 17 2.90 -16.38 1.58
N ILE A 18 3.19 -17.63 1.92
CA ILE A 18 2.65 -18.84 1.27
C ILE A 18 1.66 -19.46 2.25
N VAL A 19 0.45 -19.79 1.80
CA VAL A 19 -0.60 -20.35 2.66
C VAL A 19 -0.77 -21.83 2.38
N LEU A 20 -0.60 -22.64 3.42
CA LEU A 20 -0.81 -24.07 3.41
C LEU A 20 -2.03 -24.43 4.24
N HIS A 21 -2.90 -25.27 3.70
CA HIS A 21 -3.95 -25.92 4.47
C HIS A 21 -3.38 -27.16 5.16
N ILE A 22 -3.66 -27.33 6.45
CA ILE A 22 -3.36 -28.58 7.15
C ILE A 22 -4.55 -29.52 6.96
N LEU A 23 -4.31 -30.67 6.33
CA LEU A 23 -5.37 -31.65 6.02
C LEU A 23 -6.00 -32.22 7.30
N ASN A 24 -7.30 -32.47 7.26
CA ASN A 24 -8.11 -32.96 8.38
C ASN A 24 -8.08 -32.02 9.60
N SER A 25 -7.92 -30.72 9.35
CA SER A 25 -8.05 -29.69 10.37
C SER A 25 -8.71 -28.46 9.74
N ASP A 26 -9.18 -27.56 10.58
CA ASP A 26 -9.67 -26.23 10.23
C ASP A 26 -8.54 -25.18 10.24
N CYS A 27 -7.27 -25.58 10.11
CA CYS A 27 -6.12 -24.68 10.26
C CYS A 27 -5.40 -24.42 8.93
N VAL A 28 -4.74 -23.25 8.86
CA VAL A 28 -3.75 -22.90 7.85
C VAL A 28 -2.42 -22.51 8.49
N ILE A 29 -1.34 -22.80 7.78
CA ILE A 29 0.00 -22.31 8.09
C ILE A 29 0.42 -21.30 7.03
N ARG A 30 0.78 -20.11 7.48
CA ARG A 30 1.28 -19.03 6.65
C ARG A 30 2.79 -18.94 6.79
N LEU A 31 3.49 -19.50 5.82
CA LEU A 31 4.95 -19.43 5.74
C LEU A 31 5.36 -18.02 5.32
N ILE A 32 6.42 -17.49 5.94
CA ILE A 32 6.96 -16.16 5.63
C ILE A 32 8.05 -16.31 4.56
N LYS A 33 7.96 -15.51 3.50
CA LYS A 33 8.97 -15.46 2.43
C LYS A 33 10.07 -14.48 2.82
N GLU A 34 11.31 -14.93 2.69
CA GLU A 34 12.52 -14.13 2.90
C GLU A 34 13.23 -13.87 1.57
N ASP A 35 14.17 -12.93 1.59
CA ASP A 35 15.17 -12.73 0.55
C ASP A 35 16.57 -12.76 1.15
N ASP A 36 17.61 -12.86 0.32
CA ASP A 36 19.00 -13.03 0.76
C ASP A 36 19.52 -11.88 1.64
N ARG A 37 18.77 -10.77 1.75
CA ARG A 37 19.14 -9.57 2.49
C ARG A 37 18.32 -9.38 3.77
N SER A 38 17.26 -10.16 3.98
CA SER A 38 16.36 -10.01 5.13
C SER A 38 16.03 -11.35 5.76
N HIS A 39 16.50 -11.53 6.99
CA HIS A 39 16.08 -12.62 7.86
C HIS A 39 15.00 -12.13 8.81
N THR A 40 13.95 -12.91 8.96
CA THR A 40 12.82 -12.53 9.81
C THR A 40 13.18 -12.81 11.27
N ASP A 41 13.20 -11.77 12.10
CA ASP A 41 13.33 -11.92 13.55
C ASP A 41 12.04 -12.44 14.16
N TYR A 42 12.14 -13.40 15.08
CA TYR A 42 11.03 -13.90 15.89
C TYR A 42 10.27 -12.77 16.58
N SER A 43 10.98 -11.77 17.09
CA SER A 43 10.37 -10.63 17.80
C SER A 43 9.39 -9.87 16.90
N VAL A 44 9.76 -9.67 15.62
CA VAL A 44 8.94 -9.00 14.62
C VAL A 44 7.70 -9.82 14.27
N VAL A 45 7.85 -11.13 14.05
CA VAL A 45 6.70 -12.02 13.77
C VAL A 45 5.76 -12.07 14.97
N ARG A 46 6.31 -12.22 16.18
CA ARG A 46 5.55 -12.24 17.43
C ARG A 46 4.78 -10.93 17.64
N ASN A 47 5.42 -9.79 17.40
CA ASN A 47 4.76 -8.49 17.52
C ASN A 47 3.66 -8.31 16.46
N SER A 48 3.88 -8.79 15.23
CA SER A 48 2.84 -8.83 14.20
C SER A 48 1.62 -9.66 14.62
N VAL A 49 1.84 -10.88 15.13
CA VAL A 49 0.77 -11.75 15.63
C VAL A 49 0.05 -11.14 16.84
N ASN A 50 0.80 -10.56 17.78
CA ASN A 50 0.23 -9.87 18.94
C ASN A 50 -0.59 -8.64 18.53
N PHE A 51 -0.17 -7.90 17.50
CA PHE A 51 -0.93 -6.78 16.96
C PHE A 51 -2.28 -7.25 16.40
N VAL A 52 -2.32 -8.36 15.67
CA VAL A 52 -3.57 -8.95 15.20
C VAL A 52 -4.46 -9.36 16.39
N ASN A 53 -3.93 -10.16 17.31
CA ASN A 53 -4.69 -10.75 18.41
C ASN A 53 -5.14 -9.72 19.46
N ARG A 54 -4.33 -8.71 19.76
CA ARG A 54 -4.56 -7.77 20.88
C ARG A 54 -5.03 -6.39 20.43
N VAL A 55 -4.91 -6.04 19.15
CA VAL A 55 -5.32 -4.74 18.62
C VAL A 55 -6.42 -4.89 17.57
N MET A 56 -6.13 -5.54 16.45
CA MET A 56 -7.06 -5.54 15.32
C MET A 56 -8.32 -6.37 15.59
N ILE A 57 -8.17 -7.60 16.12
CA ILE A 57 -9.32 -8.46 16.44
C ILE A 57 -10.24 -7.78 17.48
N PRO A 58 -9.74 -7.29 18.64
CA PRO A 58 -10.62 -6.69 19.64
C PRO A 58 -11.28 -5.36 19.22
N LEU A 59 -10.65 -4.61 18.30
CA LEU A 59 -11.28 -3.42 17.72
C LEU A 59 -12.43 -3.76 16.75
N LEU A 60 -12.46 -4.97 16.20
CA LEU A 60 -13.45 -5.40 15.20
C LEU A 60 -14.52 -6.34 15.76
N PHE A 61 -14.17 -7.14 16.77
CA PHE A 61 -15.01 -8.18 17.35
C PHE A 61 -15.02 -8.09 18.88
N GLU A 62 -16.17 -8.36 19.49
CA GLU A 62 -16.32 -8.40 20.96
C GLU A 62 -16.03 -9.78 21.55
N ASN A 63 -16.41 -10.86 20.84
CA ASN A 63 -16.26 -12.25 21.31
C ASN A 63 -15.69 -13.12 20.19
N TYR A 64 -14.37 -13.12 20.03
CA TYR A 64 -13.69 -13.84 18.97
C TYR A 64 -12.82 -14.96 19.55
N ASN A 65 -13.15 -16.20 19.22
CA ASN A 65 -12.65 -17.39 19.93
C ASN A 65 -11.39 -18.01 19.30
N TYR A 66 -10.64 -17.28 18.48
CA TYR A 66 -9.37 -17.77 17.96
C TYR A 66 -8.26 -16.75 18.07
N GLN A 67 -7.04 -17.26 18.09
CA GLN A 67 -5.82 -16.47 18.07
C GLN A 67 -4.87 -17.04 17.02
N GLU A 68 -4.10 -16.15 16.39
CA GLU A 68 -2.96 -16.55 15.58
C GLU A 68 -1.77 -16.89 16.48
N GLU A 69 -0.95 -17.85 16.07
CA GLU A 69 0.19 -18.33 16.83
C GLU A 69 1.45 -18.33 15.97
N VAL A 70 2.58 -17.91 16.55
CA VAL A 70 3.88 -18.12 15.91
C VAL A 70 4.33 -19.55 16.15
N ILE A 71 4.65 -20.26 15.10
CA ILE A 71 5.25 -21.60 15.17
C ILE A 71 6.66 -21.58 14.60
N THR A 72 7.52 -22.42 15.15
CA THR A 72 8.89 -22.62 14.67
C THR A 72 8.97 -23.95 13.92
N ILE A 73 9.45 -23.90 12.68
CA ILE A 73 9.62 -25.05 11.81
C ILE A 73 11.08 -25.51 11.87
N ASN A 74 11.30 -26.82 11.95
CA ASN A 74 12.65 -27.38 11.95
C ASN A 74 13.36 -27.09 10.59
N PRO A 75 14.63 -26.66 10.57
CA PRO A 75 15.40 -26.44 9.35
C PRO A 75 15.35 -27.58 8.32
N ASP A 76 15.39 -28.84 8.77
CA ASP A 76 15.32 -30.00 7.86
C ASP A 76 13.94 -30.12 7.19
N GLU A 77 12.88 -29.76 7.93
CA GLU A 77 11.51 -29.68 7.40
C GLU A 77 11.38 -28.53 6.40
N ILE A 78 12.00 -27.37 6.65
CA ILE A 78 12.00 -26.23 5.73
C ILE A 78 12.67 -26.60 4.40
N ALA A 79 13.80 -27.31 4.43
CA ALA A 79 14.48 -27.74 3.22
C ALA A 79 13.58 -28.66 2.37
N THR A 80 12.93 -29.62 3.01
CA THR A 80 11.98 -30.54 2.36
C THR A 80 10.76 -29.81 1.81
N LEU A 81 10.22 -28.87 2.59
CA LEU A 81 9.07 -28.04 2.24
C LEU A 81 9.39 -27.14 1.05
N SER A 82 10.55 -26.49 1.05
CA SER A 82 11.01 -25.59 -0.02
C SER A 82 11.13 -26.32 -1.35
N ASN A 83 11.70 -27.53 -1.35
CA ASN A 83 11.81 -28.37 -2.54
C ASN A 83 10.43 -28.77 -3.10
N THR A 84 9.51 -29.15 -2.22
CA THR A 84 8.14 -29.52 -2.61
C THR A 84 7.38 -28.33 -3.16
N LEU A 85 7.43 -27.18 -2.48
CA LEU A 85 6.75 -25.96 -2.88
C LEU A 85 7.29 -25.38 -4.19
N LYS A 86 8.58 -25.53 -4.48
CA LYS A 86 9.15 -25.11 -5.77
C LYS A 86 8.42 -25.71 -6.98
N LEU A 87 7.89 -26.93 -6.84
CA LEU A 87 7.12 -27.60 -7.90
C LEU A 87 5.66 -27.15 -7.96
N LEU A 88 5.08 -26.73 -6.84
CA LEU A 88 3.66 -26.35 -6.73
C LEU A 88 3.41 -24.85 -6.98
N ARG A 89 4.39 -23.99 -6.69
CA ARG A 89 4.24 -22.53 -6.75
C ARG A 89 4.26 -22.01 -8.19
N PRO A 90 3.42 -21.02 -8.56
CA PRO A 90 3.47 -20.39 -9.88
C PRO A 90 4.84 -19.78 -10.19
N LYS A 91 5.35 -19.96 -11.42
CA LYS A 91 6.70 -19.50 -11.83
C LYS A 91 6.97 -18.03 -11.49
N HIS A 92 6.00 -17.14 -11.73
CA HIS A 92 6.14 -15.70 -11.45
C HIS A 92 6.24 -15.36 -9.94
N ARG A 93 5.84 -16.28 -9.05
CA ARG A 93 5.94 -16.10 -7.59
C ARG A 93 7.22 -16.69 -6.99
N GLN A 94 8.02 -17.43 -7.76
CA GLN A 94 9.26 -18.09 -7.30
C GLN A 94 10.46 -17.13 -7.21
N ILE A 95 10.23 -15.81 -7.14
CA ILE A 95 11.31 -14.81 -6.98
C ILE A 95 11.87 -14.85 -5.55
N LYS A 96 10.99 -14.96 -4.55
CA LYS A 96 11.35 -15.17 -3.14
C LYS A 96 11.17 -16.65 -2.79
N ASN A 97 12.29 -17.38 -2.64
CA ASN A 97 12.31 -18.82 -2.41
C ASN A 97 12.78 -19.23 -1.02
N ILE A 98 13.38 -18.30 -0.27
CA ILE A 98 13.76 -18.57 1.11
C ILE A 98 12.50 -18.50 1.97
N ILE A 99 12.36 -19.50 2.83
CA ILE A 99 11.23 -19.63 3.75
C ILE A 99 11.80 -19.45 5.16
N SER A 100 11.21 -18.54 5.92
CA SER A 100 11.59 -18.32 7.31
C SER A 100 11.36 -19.56 8.16
N GLN A 101 12.18 -19.74 9.20
CA GLN A 101 11.92 -20.76 10.22
C GLN A 101 10.70 -20.46 11.09
N TYR A 102 10.23 -19.22 11.08
CA TYR A 102 9.01 -18.82 11.76
C TYR A 102 7.85 -18.79 10.76
N ALA A 103 6.72 -19.36 11.17
CA ALA A 103 5.47 -19.29 10.42
C ALA A 103 4.32 -18.92 11.35
N ILE A 104 3.19 -18.51 10.76
CA ILE A 104 1.99 -18.16 11.51
C ILE A 104 0.96 -19.28 11.32
N ARG A 105 0.51 -19.87 12.42
CA ARG A 105 -0.64 -20.77 12.46
C ARG A 105 -1.90 -19.95 12.72
N ALA A 106 -2.90 -20.12 11.87
CA ALA A 106 -4.17 -19.40 11.96
C ALA A 106 -5.32 -20.35 11.56
N PRO A 107 -6.57 -20.08 11.96
CA PRO A 107 -7.71 -20.84 11.45
C PRO A 107 -7.93 -20.58 9.95
N ASN A 108 -8.42 -21.61 9.27
CA ASN A 108 -8.90 -21.54 7.91
C ASN A 108 -10.28 -20.89 7.89
N LEU A 109 -10.30 -19.58 7.69
CA LEU A 109 -11.54 -18.80 7.69
C LEU A 109 -12.51 -19.20 6.58
N ALA A 110 -12.05 -19.86 5.52
CA ALA A 110 -12.89 -20.38 4.44
C ALA A 110 -13.60 -21.69 4.78
N LEU A 111 -13.40 -22.25 5.98
CA LEU A 111 -14.05 -23.46 6.47
C LEU A 111 -14.80 -23.19 7.78
N ILE A 112 -15.97 -23.81 7.93
CA ILE A 112 -16.65 -24.03 9.22
C ILE A 112 -16.21 -25.38 9.77
N ASP A 113 -16.30 -26.43 8.95
CA ASP A 113 -15.91 -27.80 9.30
C ASP A 113 -15.34 -28.48 8.05
N TYR A 114 -14.22 -29.18 8.17
CA TYR A 114 -13.57 -29.86 7.04
C TYR A 114 -14.34 -31.10 6.55
N GLU A 115 -15.29 -31.62 7.33
CA GLU A 115 -16.10 -32.81 6.99
C GLU A 115 -17.25 -32.51 6.02
N PHE A 116 -17.61 -31.23 5.85
CA PHE A 116 -18.77 -30.81 5.05
C PHE A 116 -18.40 -29.89 3.88
N ASP A 117 -19.36 -29.70 2.97
CA ASP A 117 -19.23 -28.70 1.92
C ASP A 117 -19.36 -27.29 2.52
N ASN A 118 -18.34 -26.46 2.28
CA ASN A 118 -18.25 -25.08 2.72
C ASN A 118 -18.17 -24.17 1.51
N TYR A 119 -18.93 -23.10 1.54
CA TYR A 119 -18.82 -21.99 0.60
C TYR A 119 -18.34 -20.77 1.36
N CYS A 120 -17.40 -20.02 0.79
CA CYS A 120 -16.91 -18.79 1.40
C CYS A 120 -16.80 -17.68 0.37
N VAL A 121 -17.27 -16.49 0.74
CA VAL A 121 -17.15 -15.26 -0.04
C VAL A 121 -16.10 -14.38 0.64
N GLU A 122 -15.07 -13.99 -0.11
CA GLU A 122 -14.08 -13.00 0.32
C GLU A 122 -14.36 -11.68 -0.39
N ILE A 123 -14.62 -10.62 0.37
CA ILE A 123 -14.81 -9.25 -0.12
C ILE A 123 -13.69 -8.39 0.44
N LYS A 124 -12.96 -7.69 -0.43
CA LYS A 124 -12.04 -6.64 -0.01
C LYS A 124 -12.73 -5.28 -0.13
N PRO A 125 -13.32 -4.75 0.97
CA PRO A 125 -14.31 -3.68 0.88
C PRO A 125 -13.69 -2.32 0.55
N LYS A 126 -12.40 -2.12 0.82
CA LYS A 126 -11.69 -0.83 0.67
C LYS A 126 -12.29 0.26 1.59
N GLU A 127 -11.88 1.51 1.37
CA GLU A 127 -12.24 2.65 2.23
C GLU A 127 -13.72 3.03 2.07
N GLY A 128 -14.50 2.88 3.14
CA GLY A 128 -15.95 3.06 3.20
C GLY A 128 -16.41 4.48 3.55
N PHE A 129 -15.52 5.47 3.56
CA PHE A 129 -15.88 6.88 3.80
C PHE A 129 -15.17 7.80 2.81
N MET A 130 -15.68 9.03 2.68
CA MET A 130 -15.09 10.02 1.79
C MET A 130 -14.17 10.96 2.57
N SER A 131 -12.88 10.96 2.23
CA SER A 131 -11.95 11.97 2.74
C SER A 131 -12.39 13.37 2.29
N LYS A 132 -12.23 14.37 3.17
CA LYS A 132 -12.52 15.79 2.87
C LYS A 132 -11.84 16.25 1.57
N LYS A 133 -10.63 15.74 1.28
CA LYS A 133 -9.85 16.05 0.07
C LYS A 133 -10.54 15.64 -1.23
N PHE A 134 -11.43 14.64 -1.19
CA PHE A 134 -12.09 14.08 -2.38
C PHE A 134 -13.54 14.51 -2.57
N ILE A 135 -14.16 15.16 -1.57
CA ILE A 135 -15.56 15.62 -1.63
C ILE A 135 -15.83 16.47 -2.88
N LYS A 136 -14.91 17.37 -3.23
CA LYS A 136 -15.02 18.24 -4.42
C LYS A 136 -15.10 17.49 -5.77
N TYR A 137 -14.67 16.24 -5.83
CA TYR A 137 -14.70 15.43 -7.05
C TYR A 137 -15.91 14.48 -7.11
N ALA A 138 -16.76 14.47 -6.07
CA ALA A 138 -17.92 13.56 -5.95
C ALA A 138 -17.57 12.07 -6.18
N LYS A 139 -16.31 11.68 -5.88
CA LYS A 139 -15.78 10.32 -6.07
C LYS A 139 -14.95 9.92 -4.86
N CYS A 140 -15.15 8.69 -4.38
CA CYS A 140 -14.33 8.14 -3.30
C CYS A 140 -12.92 7.75 -3.81
N TYR A 141 -12.00 7.50 -2.88
CA TYR A 141 -10.61 7.15 -3.20
C TYR A 141 -10.53 5.93 -4.13
N PHE A 142 -11.32 4.88 -3.88
CA PHE A 142 -11.32 3.68 -4.73
C PHE A 142 -11.73 4.01 -6.17
N CYS A 143 -12.84 4.73 -6.36
CA CYS A 143 -13.33 5.07 -7.69
C CYS A 143 -12.35 5.97 -8.45
N LEU A 144 -11.67 6.92 -7.78
CA LEU A 144 -10.61 7.72 -8.40
C LEU A 144 -9.39 6.87 -8.78
N LYS A 145 -8.97 5.95 -7.89
CA LYS A 145 -7.82 5.07 -8.13
C LYS A 145 -8.02 4.12 -9.32
N GLN A 146 -9.26 3.77 -9.67
CA GLN A 146 -9.55 2.97 -10.86
C GLN A 146 -9.08 3.64 -12.16
N TYR A 147 -9.20 4.96 -12.28
CA TYR A 147 -8.71 5.69 -13.47
C TYR A 147 -7.19 5.63 -13.59
N ILE A 148 -6.48 5.76 -12.46
CA ILE A 148 -5.01 5.63 -12.42
C ILE A 148 -4.62 4.20 -12.81
N LYS A 149 -5.24 3.19 -12.21
CA LYS A 149 -4.98 1.78 -12.55
C LYS A 149 -5.21 1.47 -14.03
N LEU A 150 -6.25 2.05 -14.64
CA LEU A 150 -6.53 1.89 -16.06
C LEU A 150 -5.43 2.53 -16.91
N ASN A 151 -5.05 3.77 -16.58
CA ASN A 151 -3.97 4.48 -17.27
C ASN A 151 -2.61 3.77 -17.16
N GLU A 152 -2.35 3.12 -16.03
CA GLU A 152 -1.16 2.31 -15.77
C GLU A 152 -1.26 0.86 -16.32
N ASN A 153 -2.33 0.53 -17.05
CA ASN A 153 -2.60 -0.82 -17.59
C ASN A 153 -2.64 -1.94 -16.55
N GLN A 154 -2.94 -1.61 -15.27
CA GLN A 154 -3.09 -2.61 -14.19
C GLN A 154 -4.46 -3.29 -14.21
N ILE A 155 -5.44 -2.68 -14.87
CA ILE A 155 -6.79 -3.22 -15.06
C ILE A 155 -7.22 -3.01 -16.51
N SER A 156 -8.04 -3.91 -17.05
CA SER A 156 -8.59 -3.80 -18.41
C SER A 156 -9.83 -2.92 -18.51
N LYS A 157 -10.59 -2.80 -17.41
CA LYS A 157 -11.81 -2.00 -17.32
C LYS A 157 -12.02 -1.47 -15.90
N ILE A 158 -12.55 -0.26 -15.79
CA ILE A 158 -12.94 0.35 -14.52
C ILE A 158 -14.08 -0.45 -13.89
N SER A 159 -14.00 -0.72 -12.58
CA SER A 159 -15.08 -1.34 -11.82
C SER A 159 -16.17 -0.32 -11.47
N ASN A 160 -17.43 -0.74 -11.60
CA ASN A 160 -18.60 0.01 -11.11
C ASN A 160 -18.76 -0.10 -9.59
N TYR A 161 -17.95 -0.91 -8.92
CA TYR A 161 -17.96 -1.06 -7.48
C TYR A 161 -17.63 0.27 -6.78
N CYS A 162 -18.47 0.64 -5.82
CA CYS A 162 -18.21 1.76 -4.92
C CYS A 162 -18.24 1.26 -3.47
N PRO A 163 -17.15 1.43 -2.69
CA PRO A 163 -17.16 1.10 -1.26
C PRO A 163 -18.27 1.83 -0.50
N LEU A 164 -18.58 3.07 -0.83
CA LEU A 164 -19.63 3.83 -0.13
C LEU A 164 -21.02 3.21 -0.32
N ASP A 165 -21.26 2.52 -1.44
CA ASP A 165 -22.50 1.76 -1.65
C ASP A 165 -22.56 0.53 -0.74
N LEU A 166 -21.43 -0.19 -0.59
CA LEU A 166 -21.31 -1.34 0.33
C LEU A 166 -21.52 -0.91 1.79
N PHE A 167 -20.88 0.17 2.23
CA PHE A 167 -20.95 0.65 3.62
C PHE A 167 -22.22 1.48 3.94
N SER A 168 -23.11 1.69 2.97
CA SER A 168 -24.28 2.58 3.13
C SER A 168 -25.33 2.08 4.13
N GLY A 169 -25.41 0.77 4.35
CA GLY A 169 -26.53 0.13 5.05
C GLY A 169 -27.84 0.11 4.25
N ASN A 170 -27.86 0.67 3.04
CA ASN A 170 -29.00 0.59 2.13
C ASN A 170 -28.91 -0.69 1.30
N LYS A 171 -29.84 -1.63 1.51
CA LYS A 171 -29.83 -2.96 0.85
C LYS A 171 -29.73 -2.87 -0.69
N ILE A 172 -30.34 -1.86 -1.31
CA ILE A 172 -30.31 -1.66 -2.77
C ILE A 172 -28.90 -1.29 -3.23
N ARG A 173 -28.27 -0.34 -2.55
CA ARG A 173 -26.90 0.10 -2.84
C ARG A 173 -25.89 -1.02 -2.59
N ILE A 174 -26.05 -1.77 -1.50
CA ILE A 174 -25.20 -2.93 -1.22
C ILE A 174 -25.35 -3.98 -2.32
N LYS A 175 -26.58 -4.29 -2.75
CA LYS A 175 -26.83 -5.23 -3.86
C LYS A 175 -26.15 -4.78 -5.16
N LYS A 176 -26.22 -3.49 -5.49
CA LYS A 176 -25.48 -2.89 -6.63
C LYS A 176 -23.97 -3.04 -6.49
N ALA A 177 -23.42 -2.78 -5.30
CA ALA A 177 -22.00 -2.93 -5.02
C ALA A 177 -21.54 -4.39 -5.21
N LEU A 178 -22.28 -5.35 -4.67
CA LEU A 178 -22.00 -6.78 -4.81
C LEU A 178 -22.13 -7.27 -6.27
N LYS A 179 -23.16 -6.83 -7.01
CA LYS A 179 -23.26 -7.12 -8.46
C LYS A 179 -22.04 -6.59 -9.22
N SER A 180 -21.63 -5.36 -8.92
CA SER A 180 -20.44 -4.75 -9.55
C SER A 180 -19.15 -5.51 -9.23
N LEU A 181 -19.04 -6.05 -8.02
CA LEU A 181 -17.93 -6.93 -7.62
C LEU A 181 -17.97 -8.27 -8.37
N ILE A 182 -19.14 -8.86 -8.60
CA ILE A 182 -19.25 -10.10 -9.38
C ILE A 182 -18.87 -9.83 -10.85
N GLU A 183 -19.33 -8.73 -11.45
CA GLU A 183 -19.06 -8.36 -12.85
C GLU A 183 -17.61 -7.97 -13.14
N ASN A 184 -16.92 -7.39 -12.15
CA ASN A 184 -15.53 -6.98 -12.24
C ASN A 184 -14.81 -7.24 -10.90
N PRO A 185 -14.43 -8.51 -10.62
CA PRO A 185 -13.93 -8.91 -9.30
C PRO A 185 -12.63 -8.23 -8.91
N GLN A 186 -11.70 -8.06 -9.85
CA GLN A 186 -10.32 -7.64 -9.58
C GLN A 186 -9.77 -8.40 -8.36
N ASN A 187 -8.99 -7.74 -7.51
CA ASN A 187 -8.59 -8.27 -6.21
C ASN A 187 -9.59 -7.95 -5.09
N ASN A 188 -10.84 -7.66 -5.42
CA ASN A 188 -11.87 -7.23 -4.50
C ASN A 188 -12.92 -8.29 -4.17
N PHE A 189 -13.05 -9.34 -4.96
CA PHE A 189 -14.04 -10.39 -4.74
C PHE A 189 -13.52 -11.77 -5.16
N LYS A 190 -13.74 -12.77 -4.30
CA LYS A 190 -13.50 -14.18 -4.60
C LYS A 190 -14.58 -15.06 -4.00
N LEU A 191 -14.83 -16.20 -4.65
CA LEU A 191 -15.66 -17.28 -4.11
C LEU A 191 -14.81 -18.52 -3.92
N PHE A 192 -15.01 -19.20 -2.80
CA PHE A 192 -14.33 -20.42 -2.43
C PHE A 192 -15.32 -21.56 -2.24
N LYS A 193 -14.88 -22.78 -2.59
CA LYS A 193 -15.52 -24.04 -2.18
C LYS A 193 -14.47 -24.90 -1.47
N ASN A 194 -14.76 -25.32 -0.25
CA ASN A 194 -13.89 -26.17 0.57
C ASN A 194 -12.45 -25.60 0.66
N GLY A 195 -12.34 -24.29 0.89
CA GLY A 195 -11.06 -23.57 1.00
C GLY A 195 -10.34 -23.32 -0.34
N MET A 196 -10.87 -23.79 -1.47
CA MET A 196 -10.29 -23.57 -2.80
C MET A 196 -11.00 -22.45 -3.55
N VAL A 197 -10.25 -21.54 -4.18
CA VAL A 197 -10.81 -20.48 -5.03
C VAL A 197 -11.47 -21.09 -6.27
N ILE A 198 -12.77 -20.81 -6.44
CA ILE A 198 -13.57 -21.23 -7.59
C ILE A 198 -14.03 -20.06 -8.46
N TYR A 199 -13.93 -18.82 -7.95
CA TYR A 199 -14.23 -17.59 -8.70
C TYR A 199 -13.26 -16.47 -8.30
N ASN A 200 -12.72 -15.75 -9.28
CA ASN A 200 -11.76 -14.65 -9.09
C ASN A 200 -11.73 -13.67 -10.28
N GLU A 201 -10.72 -12.81 -10.36
CA GLU A 201 -10.54 -11.82 -11.44
C GLU A 201 -10.43 -12.39 -12.86
N GLN A 202 -10.11 -13.67 -13.01
CA GLN A 202 -10.03 -14.37 -14.30
C GLN A 202 -11.37 -14.98 -14.72
N SER A 203 -12.36 -14.96 -13.83
CA SER A 203 -13.70 -15.51 -14.06
C SER A 203 -14.64 -14.48 -14.69
N ASN A 204 -15.78 -14.97 -15.23
CA ASN A 204 -16.84 -14.13 -15.80
C ASN A 204 -18.20 -14.42 -15.16
N VAL A 205 -19.18 -13.56 -15.39
CA VAL A 205 -20.51 -13.65 -14.75
C VAL A 205 -21.21 -14.98 -15.04
N GLN A 206 -21.05 -15.56 -16.23
CA GLN A 206 -21.67 -16.84 -16.57
C GLN A 206 -21.11 -17.98 -15.72
N VAL A 207 -19.81 -17.97 -15.43
CA VAL A 207 -19.20 -18.92 -14.48
C VAL A 207 -19.81 -18.75 -13.09
N PHE A 208 -20.01 -17.50 -12.64
CA PHE A 208 -20.64 -17.23 -11.35
C PHE A 208 -22.06 -17.79 -11.26
N GLU A 209 -22.89 -17.51 -12.26
CA GLU A 209 -24.27 -18.00 -12.36
C GLU A 209 -24.32 -19.54 -12.31
N HIS A 210 -23.41 -20.20 -13.03
CA HIS A 210 -23.29 -21.66 -13.02
C HIS A 210 -22.92 -22.20 -11.63
N LEU A 211 -21.98 -21.55 -10.93
CA LEU A 211 -21.58 -21.94 -9.56
C LEU A 211 -22.72 -21.78 -8.57
N ILE A 212 -23.49 -20.68 -8.65
CA ILE A 212 -24.66 -20.47 -7.79
C ILE A 212 -25.74 -21.51 -8.06
N ALA A 213 -26.01 -21.84 -9.32
CA ALA A 213 -26.99 -22.86 -9.70
C ALA A 213 -26.64 -24.28 -9.21
N GLN A 214 -25.37 -24.54 -8.88
CA GLN A 214 -24.93 -25.80 -8.29
C GLN A 214 -25.07 -25.85 -6.76
N MET A 215 -25.33 -24.72 -6.09
CA MET A 215 -25.51 -24.70 -4.64
C MET A 215 -26.92 -25.19 -4.29
N PRO A 216 -27.08 -26.22 -3.45
CA PRO A 216 -28.37 -26.90 -3.28
C PRO A 216 -29.46 -26.03 -2.61
N PHE A 217 -29.07 -24.94 -1.95
CA PHE A 217 -29.95 -24.07 -1.16
C PHE A 217 -30.17 -22.69 -1.78
N LEU A 218 -29.68 -22.44 -3.00
CA LEU A 218 -29.86 -21.17 -3.71
C LEU A 218 -30.50 -21.40 -5.08
N GLU A 219 -31.54 -20.64 -5.39
CA GLU A 219 -32.25 -20.76 -6.67
C GLU A 219 -31.59 -19.91 -7.77
N ASN A 220 -31.01 -18.77 -7.39
CA ASN A 220 -30.42 -17.81 -8.33
C ASN A 220 -29.45 -16.84 -7.63
N VAL A 221 -28.77 -16.02 -8.42
CA VAL A 221 -27.83 -14.99 -7.95
C VAL A 221 -28.50 -13.95 -7.05
N ASN A 222 -29.78 -13.62 -7.26
CA ASN A 222 -30.47 -12.66 -6.39
C ASN A 222 -30.63 -13.20 -4.96
N ASN A 223 -30.94 -14.50 -4.78
CA ASN A 223 -30.99 -15.10 -3.44
C ASN A 223 -29.61 -15.14 -2.77
N PHE A 224 -28.56 -15.42 -3.53
CA PHE A 224 -27.19 -15.33 -3.04
C PHE A 224 -26.87 -13.91 -2.54
N LEU A 225 -27.22 -12.89 -3.31
CA LEU A 225 -26.99 -11.50 -2.94
C LEU A 225 -27.77 -11.12 -1.67
N ASP A 226 -29.04 -11.51 -1.58
CA ASP A 226 -29.87 -11.21 -0.41
C ASP A 226 -29.29 -11.89 0.86
N LEU A 227 -28.86 -13.15 0.75
CA LEU A 227 -28.15 -13.88 1.81
C LEU A 227 -26.91 -13.10 2.31
N ILE A 228 -26.04 -12.67 1.39
CA ILE A 228 -24.82 -11.93 1.75
C ILE A 228 -25.15 -10.56 2.36
N ILE A 229 -26.19 -9.87 1.85
CA ILE A 229 -26.64 -8.58 2.39
C ILE A 229 -27.13 -8.71 3.83
N GLU A 230 -27.99 -9.69 4.13
CA GLU A 230 -28.49 -9.86 5.50
C GLU A 230 -27.36 -10.20 6.46
N ILE A 231 -26.41 -11.06 6.05
CA ILE A 231 -25.25 -11.39 6.88
C ILE A 231 -24.39 -10.14 7.15
N LEU A 232 -24.08 -9.35 6.11
CA LEU A 232 -23.28 -8.11 6.27
C LEU A 232 -23.93 -7.05 7.17
N LEU A 233 -25.26 -7.00 7.21
CA LEU A 233 -26.02 -6.06 8.04
C LEU A 233 -26.32 -6.59 9.44
N SER A 234 -26.08 -7.88 9.69
CA SER A 234 -26.22 -8.51 11.00
C SER A 234 -25.02 -8.25 11.92
N GLU A 235 -25.18 -8.60 13.20
CA GLU A 235 -24.08 -8.64 14.18
C GLU A 235 -23.15 -9.84 13.97
N GLY A 236 -23.56 -10.83 13.18
CA GLY A 236 -22.77 -12.03 12.85
C GLY A 236 -22.80 -13.15 13.89
N ASN A 237 -23.64 -13.01 14.91
CA ASN A 237 -23.81 -13.95 16.02
C ASN A 237 -25.29 -14.30 16.28
N SER A 238 -26.20 -13.85 15.42
CA SER A 238 -27.64 -14.01 15.57
C SER A 238 -28.28 -14.74 14.40
N ASP A 239 -29.34 -15.50 14.67
CA ASP A 239 -30.11 -16.17 13.64
C ASP A 239 -30.84 -15.16 12.75
N ILE A 240 -30.90 -15.47 11.45
CA ILE A 240 -31.50 -14.63 10.42
C ILE A 240 -32.61 -15.40 9.72
N ILE A 241 -33.71 -14.71 9.41
CA ILE A 241 -34.76 -15.23 8.52
C ILE A 241 -34.67 -14.46 7.20
N LEU A 242 -34.34 -15.16 6.12
CA LEU A 242 -34.24 -14.54 4.81
C LEU A 242 -35.63 -14.43 4.17
N HIS A 243 -36.14 -13.21 4.08
CA HIS A 243 -37.31 -12.92 3.27
C HIS A 243 -36.86 -12.74 1.81
N LYS A 244 -37.15 -13.73 0.95
CA LYS A 244 -36.80 -13.67 -0.48
C LYS A 244 -37.33 -12.36 -1.10
N SER A 245 -36.44 -11.56 -1.69
CA SER A 245 -36.88 -10.33 -2.37
C SER A 245 -37.68 -10.68 -3.63
N THR A 246 -38.83 -10.05 -3.81
CA THR A 246 -39.70 -10.21 -4.99
C THR A 246 -39.38 -9.22 -6.12
N TYR A 247 -38.40 -8.33 -5.92
CA TYR A 247 -38.14 -7.22 -6.83
C TYR A 247 -36.76 -7.36 -7.50
N ASP A 248 -36.75 -7.41 -8.83
CA ASP A 248 -35.62 -6.90 -9.60
C ASP A 248 -35.63 -5.38 -9.47
N MET A 249 -34.91 -4.87 -8.46
CA MET A 249 -34.97 -3.45 -8.13
C MET A 249 -34.33 -2.60 -9.24
N ILE A 250 -35.12 -1.66 -9.74
CA ILE A 250 -34.69 -0.59 -10.65
C ILE A 250 -33.58 0.19 -9.94
N SER A 251 -32.38 0.21 -10.52
CA SER A 251 -31.26 0.96 -9.97
C SER A 251 -31.58 2.46 -10.03
N GLU A 252 -31.81 3.10 -8.89
CA GLU A 252 -31.65 4.55 -8.84
C GLU A 252 -30.18 4.85 -9.18
N SER A 253 -29.96 5.50 -10.31
CA SER A 253 -28.65 5.98 -10.70
C SER A 253 -28.27 7.14 -9.78
N THR A 254 -27.62 6.85 -8.66
CA THR A 254 -26.95 7.88 -7.87
C THR A 254 -25.84 8.50 -8.71
N LEU A 255 -25.95 9.79 -8.97
CA LEU A 255 -24.93 10.54 -9.69
C LEU A 255 -23.72 10.74 -8.75
N GLY A 256 -22.71 9.88 -8.88
CA GLY A 256 -21.49 9.98 -8.08
C GLY A 256 -21.46 9.08 -6.84
N CYS A 257 -20.44 9.26 -6.00
CA CYS A 257 -20.24 8.49 -4.77
C CYS A 257 -20.93 9.21 -3.60
N VAL A 258 -21.82 8.53 -2.88
CA VAL A 258 -22.59 9.12 -1.77
C VAL A 258 -22.20 8.45 -0.45
N GLU A 259 -21.70 9.22 0.53
CA GLU A 259 -21.53 8.72 1.90
C GLU A 259 -22.84 8.92 2.67
N GLU A 260 -23.40 7.83 3.20
CA GLU A 260 -24.60 7.85 4.04
C GLU A 260 -24.28 7.25 5.42
N ARG A 261 -25.09 7.60 6.42
CA ARG A 261 -24.99 6.98 7.73
C ARG A 261 -25.61 5.58 7.66
N ASN A 262 -24.81 4.57 7.96
CA ASN A 262 -25.31 3.20 8.11
C ASN A 262 -26.23 3.12 9.34
N PRO A 263 -27.52 2.72 9.19
CA PRO A 263 -28.44 2.57 10.30
C PRO A 263 -28.15 1.34 11.18
N TYR A 264 -27.36 0.37 10.71
CA TYR A 264 -27.03 -0.87 11.42
C TYR A 264 -25.76 -0.70 12.25
N THR A 265 -25.87 -0.04 13.40
CA THR A 265 -24.71 0.39 14.21
C THR A 265 -23.85 -0.77 14.74
N ASN A 266 -24.46 -1.92 15.01
CA ASN A 266 -23.77 -3.09 15.58
C ASN A 266 -23.23 -4.06 14.51
N SER A 267 -23.51 -3.80 13.23
CA SER A 267 -23.02 -4.66 12.15
C SER A 267 -21.50 -4.66 12.08
N LEU A 268 -20.91 -5.80 11.69
CA LEU A 268 -19.46 -5.90 11.47
C LEU A 268 -18.97 -4.84 10.47
N LEU A 269 -19.78 -4.55 9.45
CA LEU A 269 -19.49 -3.54 8.45
C LEU A 269 -19.41 -2.13 9.04
N ASN A 270 -20.28 -1.79 9.99
CA ASN A 270 -20.22 -0.51 10.70
C ASN A 270 -19.05 -0.45 11.69
N LYS A 271 -18.74 -1.55 12.40
CA LYS A 271 -17.54 -1.65 13.27
C LYS A 271 -16.26 -1.43 12.46
N LEU A 272 -16.14 -2.10 11.32
CA LEU A 272 -15.02 -1.92 10.39
C LEU A 272 -14.93 -0.47 9.88
N LEU A 273 -16.06 0.14 9.52
CA LEU A 273 -16.10 1.55 9.12
C LEU A 273 -15.62 2.48 10.24
N GLY A 274 -15.94 2.18 11.50
CA GLY A 274 -15.44 2.89 12.68
C GLY A 274 -13.91 2.87 12.75
N VAL A 275 -13.30 1.68 12.62
CA VAL A 275 -11.84 1.54 12.59
C VAL A 275 -11.22 2.25 11.38
N GLN A 276 -11.85 2.19 10.21
CA GLN A 276 -11.40 2.95 9.03
C GLN A 276 -11.44 4.46 9.28
N LYS A 277 -12.45 4.97 10.01
CA LYS A 277 -12.60 6.40 10.31
C LYS A 277 -11.62 6.93 11.36
N LEU A 278 -10.79 6.10 11.99
CA LEU A 278 -9.71 6.54 12.88
C LEU A 278 -8.72 7.50 12.19
N SER A 279 -8.57 7.41 10.86
CA SER A 279 -7.75 8.35 10.07
C SER A 279 -8.52 9.54 9.49
N LYS A 280 -9.80 9.73 9.81
CA LYS A 280 -10.67 10.72 9.14
C LYS A 280 -10.16 12.17 9.27
N ASN A 281 -9.55 12.50 10.40
CA ASN A 281 -8.99 13.82 10.70
C ASN A 281 -7.46 13.87 10.58
N PHE A 282 -6.82 12.80 10.11
CA PHE A 282 -5.39 12.79 9.90
C PHE A 282 -5.08 13.47 8.57
N ASP A 283 -4.79 14.78 8.63
CA ASP A 283 -4.55 15.62 7.45
C ASP A 283 -3.15 15.42 6.84
N ASN A 284 -2.21 14.93 7.66
CA ASN A 284 -0.84 14.65 7.24
C ASN A 284 -0.81 13.44 6.29
N CYS A 285 -0.21 13.66 5.13
CA CYS A 285 0.20 12.56 4.27
C CYS A 285 1.39 11.87 4.92
N TYR A 286 1.08 10.86 5.74
CA TYR A 286 1.96 9.82 6.28
C TYR A 286 2.83 10.24 7.48
N PRO A 287 2.98 9.36 8.48
CA PRO A 287 3.99 9.52 9.52
C PRO A 287 5.39 9.61 8.89
N GLU A 288 6.26 10.43 9.49
CA GLU A 288 7.71 10.38 9.28
C GLU A 288 8.20 8.92 9.41
N PRO A 289 9.17 8.48 8.60
CA PRO A 289 9.68 7.11 8.64
C PRO A 289 10.48 6.91 9.92
N SER A 290 9.80 6.53 10.99
CA SER A 290 10.39 5.71 12.04
C SER A 290 10.26 4.23 11.62
N ASP A 291 11.17 3.37 12.07
CA ASP A 291 11.34 2.02 11.53
C ASP A 291 10.00 1.29 11.39
N SER A 292 9.79 0.61 10.26
CA SER A 292 8.49 0.11 9.77
C SER A 292 7.65 -0.77 10.71
N TYR A 293 8.19 -1.17 11.87
CA TYR A 293 7.54 -1.93 12.93
C TYR A 293 7.63 -1.29 14.32
N GLU A 294 8.29 -0.14 14.49
CA GLU A 294 8.38 0.55 15.79
C GLU A 294 7.01 0.90 16.34
N TYR A 295 6.09 1.34 15.48
CA TYR A 295 4.73 1.67 15.90
C TYR A 295 4.00 0.45 16.51
N VAL A 296 4.28 -0.75 16.02
CA VAL A 296 3.67 -1.99 16.54
C VAL A 296 4.21 -2.25 17.94
N SER A 297 5.53 -2.20 18.11
CA SER A 297 6.18 -2.36 19.41
C SER A 297 5.70 -1.28 20.40
N PHE A 298 5.58 -0.03 19.96
CA PHE A 298 5.06 1.08 20.75
C PHE A 298 3.63 0.80 21.25
N ILE A 299 2.72 0.44 20.33
CA ILE A 299 1.32 0.13 20.69
C ILE A 299 1.28 -1.03 21.70
N LEU A 300 2.01 -2.11 21.44
CA LEU A 300 2.01 -3.27 22.32
C LEU A 300 2.60 -2.96 23.70
N ASN A 301 3.65 -2.14 23.78
CA ASN A 301 4.24 -1.70 25.04
C ASN A 301 3.26 -0.82 25.82
N MET A 302 2.62 0.16 25.17
CA MET A 302 1.59 0.99 25.79
C MET A 302 0.44 0.14 26.36
N LEU A 303 -0.06 -0.86 25.62
CA LEU A 303 -1.08 -1.77 26.15
C LEU A 303 -0.60 -2.56 27.38
N ASN A 304 0.69 -2.92 27.44
CA ASN A 304 1.24 -3.62 28.59
C ASN A 304 1.44 -2.69 29.79
N ASP A 305 2.02 -1.51 29.57
CA ASP A 305 2.39 -0.53 30.58
C ASP A 305 1.14 0.07 31.25
N GLU A 306 0.08 0.29 30.48
CA GLU A 306 -1.22 0.76 30.98
C GLU A 306 -2.17 -0.38 31.37
N HIS A 307 -1.75 -1.65 31.24
CA HIS A 307 -2.56 -2.84 31.51
C HIS A 307 -3.92 -2.87 30.78
N LEU A 308 -3.95 -2.38 29.54
CA LEU A 308 -5.15 -2.30 28.72
C LEU A 308 -5.44 -3.63 28.00
N ASP A 309 -6.69 -4.09 28.10
CA ASP A 309 -7.24 -5.20 27.34
C ASP A 309 -8.36 -4.71 26.41
N LEU A 310 -8.02 -4.56 25.13
CA LEU A 310 -8.92 -4.04 24.11
C LEU A 310 -10.12 -4.97 23.81
N SER A 311 -10.23 -6.15 24.42
CA SER A 311 -11.49 -6.91 24.39
C SER A 311 -12.61 -6.21 25.18
N ASN A 312 -12.23 -5.35 26.15
CA ASN A 312 -13.15 -4.58 26.97
C ASN A 312 -13.47 -3.22 26.35
N THR A 313 -14.73 -2.79 26.40
CA THR A 313 -15.18 -1.51 25.84
C THR A 313 -14.48 -0.30 26.49
N THR A 314 -14.35 -0.28 27.82
CA THR A 314 -13.70 0.82 28.55
C THR A 314 -12.24 1.01 28.12
N ASP A 315 -11.50 -0.09 28.02
CA ASP A 315 -10.08 -0.05 27.64
C ASP A 315 -9.90 0.37 26.18
N ARG A 316 -10.83 -0.03 25.30
CA ARG A 316 -10.86 0.47 23.91
C ARG A 316 -11.04 1.98 23.85
N GLU A 317 -12.00 2.52 24.60
CA GLU A 317 -12.24 3.96 24.65
C GLU A 317 -11.04 4.71 25.22
N SER A 318 -10.42 4.18 26.29
CA SER A 318 -9.17 4.72 26.84
C SER A 318 -8.04 4.71 25.80
N PHE A 319 -7.78 3.56 25.18
CA PHE A 319 -6.76 3.41 24.16
C PHE A 319 -6.94 4.39 23.00
N LEU A 320 -8.14 4.47 22.43
CA LEU A 320 -8.45 5.32 21.27
C LEU A 320 -8.36 6.82 21.59
N SER A 321 -8.50 7.22 22.87
CA SER A 321 -8.41 8.62 23.30
C SER A 321 -6.98 9.08 23.62
N HIS A 322 -6.07 8.17 23.97
CA HIS A 322 -4.70 8.50 24.37
C HIS A 322 -3.66 8.26 23.28
N ILE A 323 -3.93 7.34 22.34
CA ILE A 323 -2.98 7.01 21.28
C ILE A 323 -2.81 8.14 20.26
N ASP A 324 -1.57 8.34 19.79
CA ASP A 324 -1.27 9.34 18.77
C ASP A 324 -2.01 9.08 17.44
N SER A 325 -2.39 10.18 16.79
CA SER A 325 -3.15 10.19 15.54
C SER A 325 -2.44 9.49 14.37
N SER A 326 -1.10 9.45 14.36
CA SER A 326 -0.32 8.76 13.33
C SER A 326 -0.42 7.23 13.46
N HIS A 327 -0.42 6.71 14.69
CA HIS A 327 -0.63 5.29 14.96
C HIS A 327 -2.06 4.85 14.65
N LEU A 328 -3.05 5.70 14.96
CA LEU A 328 -4.44 5.51 14.54
C LEU A 328 -4.57 5.44 13.01
N ALA A 329 -3.79 6.25 12.29
CA ALA A 329 -3.77 6.22 10.83
C ALA A 329 -3.20 4.89 10.28
N LEU A 330 -2.23 4.28 10.97
CA LEU A 330 -1.68 2.98 10.60
C LEU A 330 -2.67 1.84 10.88
N ILE A 331 -3.33 1.83 12.04
CA ILE A 331 -4.44 0.90 12.34
C ILE A 331 -5.55 1.02 11.28
N SER A 332 -5.92 2.26 10.96
CA SER A 332 -6.89 2.56 9.91
C SER A 332 -6.46 2.05 8.54
N ALA A 333 -5.17 2.15 8.19
CA ALA A 333 -4.64 1.63 6.93
C ALA A 333 -4.76 0.10 6.83
N VAL A 334 -4.57 -0.62 7.94
CA VAL A 334 -4.84 -2.08 8.02
C VAL A 334 -6.32 -2.34 7.71
N ALA A 335 -7.24 -1.65 8.39
CA ALA A 335 -8.69 -1.81 8.20
C ALA A 335 -9.20 -1.42 6.79
N LYS A 336 -8.51 -0.54 6.07
CA LYS A 336 -8.85 -0.18 4.68
C LYS A 336 -8.41 -1.24 3.66
N ASP A 337 -7.51 -2.13 4.06
CA ASP A 337 -6.93 -3.15 3.17
C ASP A 337 -7.09 -4.58 3.71
N CYS A 338 -7.96 -4.78 4.71
CA CYS A 338 -8.40 -6.08 5.17
C CYS A 338 -9.44 -6.70 4.23
N SER A 339 -9.78 -7.97 4.44
CA SER A 339 -10.81 -8.68 3.66
C SER A 339 -11.86 -9.29 4.60
N ILE A 340 -13.13 -9.13 4.27
CA ILE A 340 -14.26 -9.75 4.98
C ILE A 340 -14.49 -11.13 4.36
N MET A 341 -14.59 -12.17 5.19
CA MET A 341 -14.90 -13.53 4.79
C MET A 341 -16.25 -13.95 5.38
N ILE A 342 -17.16 -14.40 4.52
CA ILE A 342 -18.46 -14.94 4.91
C ILE A 342 -18.50 -16.40 4.49
N THR A 343 -18.43 -17.30 5.46
CA THR A 343 -18.40 -18.75 5.24
C THR A 343 -19.73 -19.34 5.66
N PHE A 344 -20.28 -20.24 4.86
CA PHE A 344 -21.57 -20.86 5.12
C PHE A 344 -21.64 -22.30 4.61
N THR A 345 -22.50 -23.09 5.26
CA THR A 345 -22.75 -24.49 4.93
C THR A 345 -24.21 -24.85 5.23
N ASN A 346 -24.76 -25.82 4.51
CA ASN A 346 -26.11 -26.35 4.74
C ASN A 346 -26.17 -27.42 5.84
N LYS A 347 -25.09 -27.57 6.61
CA LYS A 347 -25.04 -28.48 7.76
C LYS A 347 -25.25 -27.69 9.04
N SER A 348 -26.04 -28.27 9.94
CA SER A 348 -26.26 -27.73 11.28
C SER A 348 -24.94 -27.70 12.06
N HIS A 349 -24.69 -26.62 12.78
CA HIS A 349 -23.53 -26.48 13.64
C HIS A 349 -23.96 -25.79 14.94
N GLU A 350 -23.81 -26.47 16.08
CA GLU A 350 -24.45 -26.07 17.35
C GLU A 350 -24.03 -24.68 17.86
N ASN A 351 -22.82 -24.23 17.51
CA ASN A 351 -22.23 -22.99 18.02
C ASN A 351 -22.19 -21.84 17.01
N LEU A 352 -22.86 -21.96 15.87
CA LEU A 352 -22.86 -20.92 14.84
C LEU A 352 -24.29 -20.41 14.57
N PRO A 353 -24.44 -19.11 14.27
CA PRO A 353 -25.72 -18.58 13.87
C PRO A 353 -26.16 -19.20 12.54
N THR A 354 -27.47 -19.22 12.35
CA THR A 354 -28.09 -19.80 11.17
C THR A 354 -28.88 -18.77 10.38
N ILE A 355 -29.01 -19.01 9.07
CA ILE A 355 -29.94 -18.28 8.21
C ILE A 355 -30.93 -19.26 7.61
N ARG A 356 -32.23 -18.96 7.77
CA ARG A 356 -33.32 -19.76 7.22
C ARG A 356 -33.74 -19.23 5.86
N ILE A 357 -33.73 -20.10 4.85
CA ILE A 357 -34.17 -19.79 3.48
C ILE A 357 -35.27 -20.79 3.09
N GLY A 358 -36.53 -20.39 3.25
CA GLY A 358 -37.65 -21.34 3.13
C GLY A 358 -37.55 -22.42 4.21
N ASP A 359 -37.43 -23.68 3.79
CA ASP A 359 -37.28 -24.83 4.68
C ASP A 359 -35.80 -25.17 4.98
N GLU A 360 -34.87 -24.58 4.23
CA GLU A 360 -33.43 -24.80 4.42
C GLU A 360 -32.87 -23.97 5.57
N THR A 361 -31.94 -24.54 6.32
CA THR A 361 -31.21 -23.86 7.41
C THR A 361 -29.72 -23.93 7.13
N ILE A 362 -29.07 -22.77 7.06
CA ILE A 362 -27.67 -22.64 6.67
C ILE A 362 -26.90 -22.05 7.85
N ALA A 363 -25.89 -22.75 8.34
CA ALA A 363 -24.97 -22.19 9.32
C ALA A 363 -24.01 -21.21 8.63
N TYR A 364 -23.71 -20.07 9.27
CA TYR A 364 -22.77 -19.09 8.72
C TYR A 364 -21.79 -18.57 9.78
N LYS A 365 -20.66 -18.05 9.30
CA LYS A 365 -19.60 -17.42 10.08
C LYS A 365 -19.07 -16.20 9.33
N MET A 366 -18.99 -15.07 10.02
CA MET A 366 -18.26 -13.89 9.55
C MET A 366 -16.87 -13.82 10.15
N SER A 367 -15.88 -13.43 9.35
CA SER A 367 -14.50 -13.28 9.79
C SER A 367 -13.81 -12.14 9.01
N ILE A 368 -12.70 -11.61 9.54
CA ILE A 368 -11.86 -10.64 8.83
C ILE A 368 -10.43 -11.19 8.77
N THR A 369 -9.80 -11.04 7.61
CA THR A 369 -8.40 -11.44 7.36
C THR A 369 -7.59 -10.27 6.81
N ASP A 370 -6.30 -10.49 6.56
CA ASP A 370 -5.30 -9.48 6.16
C ASP A 370 -5.16 -8.34 7.19
N LEU A 371 -5.14 -8.71 8.48
CA LEU A 371 -5.08 -7.78 9.63
C LEU A 371 -3.64 -7.48 10.10
N GLU A 372 -2.63 -7.95 9.37
CA GLU A 372 -1.24 -7.69 9.71
C GLU A 372 -0.93 -6.20 9.68
N PRO A 373 0.01 -5.75 10.53
CA PRO A 373 0.53 -4.39 10.47
C PRO A 373 1.01 -4.05 9.06
N LYS A 374 0.58 -2.90 8.55
CA LYS A 374 1.07 -2.40 7.26
C LYS A 374 2.42 -1.75 7.49
N ILE A 375 3.48 -2.36 6.97
CA ILE A 375 4.70 -1.61 6.64
C ILE A 375 4.28 -0.56 5.62
N GLN A 376 4.25 0.71 6.01
CA GLN A 376 4.03 1.74 5.01
C GLN A 376 5.23 1.71 4.06
N PRO A 377 5.01 1.63 2.73
CA PRO A 377 6.07 1.71 1.73
C PRO A 377 6.53 3.16 1.54
N ASN A 378 6.42 3.99 2.58
CA ASN A 378 6.80 5.40 2.55
C ASN A 378 8.31 5.59 2.31
N SER A 379 9.12 4.53 2.21
CA SER A 379 10.44 4.59 1.58
C SER A 379 10.37 4.55 0.04
N GLU A 380 9.69 3.57 -0.56
CA GLU A 380 9.61 3.41 -2.02
C GLU A 380 8.81 4.53 -2.68
N THR A 381 7.69 4.94 -2.07
CA THR A 381 6.86 6.04 -2.59
C THR A 381 7.56 7.39 -2.41
N ARG A 382 8.21 7.62 -1.26
CA ARG A 382 9.04 8.81 -1.05
C ARG A 382 10.22 8.82 -2.01
N SER A 383 10.86 7.68 -2.26
CA SER A 383 11.96 7.57 -3.23
C SER A 383 11.50 7.95 -4.63
N LYS A 384 10.34 7.46 -5.10
CA LYS A 384 9.76 7.85 -6.39
C LYS A 384 9.35 9.33 -6.44
N GLN A 385 8.79 9.86 -5.36
CA GLN A 385 8.42 11.28 -5.27
C GLN A 385 9.65 12.18 -5.27
N LEU A 386 10.67 11.84 -4.48
CA LEU A 386 11.94 12.54 -4.44
C LEU A 386 12.58 12.50 -5.83
N GLN A 387 12.68 11.33 -6.46
CA GLN A 387 13.22 11.20 -7.82
C GLN A 387 12.49 12.11 -8.83
N ALA A 388 11.16 12.08 -8.85
CA ALA A 388 10.38 12.93 -9.75
C ALA A 388 10.63 14.44 -9.48
N TRP A 389 10.78 14.83 -8.21
CA TRP A 389 11.14 16.21 -7.86
C TRP A 389 12.58 16.55 -8.25
N GLN A 390 13.55 15.64 -8.09
CA GLN A 390 14.93 15.87 -8.51
C GLN A 390 15.01 16.09 -10.03
N GLU A 391 14.30 15.27 -10.80
CA GLU A 391 14.20 15.39 -12.26
C GLU A 391 13.58 16.74 -12.65
N LEU A 392 12.41 17.08 -12.08
CA LEU A 392 11.72 18.35 -12.35
C LEU A 392 12.58 19.58 -12.00
N ILE A 393 13.23 19.59 -10.84
CA ILE A 393 14.12 20.69 -10.43
C ILE A 393 15.27 20.79 -11.43
N SER A 394 15.92 19.68 -11.79
CA SER A 394 17.06 19.69 -12.72
C SER A 394 16.66 20.21 -14.11
N GLU A 395 15.54 19.75 -14.65
CA GLU A 395 15.02 20.20 -15.95
C GLU A 395 14.62 21.67 -15.94
N TYR A 396 13.96 22.13 -14.87
CA TYR A 396 13.57 23.52 -14.73
C TYR A 396 14.79 24.43 -14.67
N MET A 397 15.78 24.10 -13.83
CA MET A 397 17.01 24.88 -13.67
C MET A 397 17.82 24.93 -14.97
N LYS A 398 17.87 23.81 -15.72
CA LYS A 398 18.45 23.76 -17.07
C LYS A 398 17.70 24.69 -18.04
N ALA A 399 16.37 24.64 -18.05
CA ALA A 399 15.55 25.45 -18.97
C ALA A 399 15.63 26.96 -18.66
N THR A 400 15.72 27.35 -17.39
CA THR A 400 15.81 28.76 -16.97
C THR A 400 17.25 29.27 -16.87
N LYS A 401 18.25 28.40 -17.05
CA LYS A 401 19.69 28.66 -16.85
C LYS A 401 20.00 29.24 -15.45
N GLN A 402 19.26 28.80 -14.44
CA GLN A 402 19.48 29.16 -13.05
C GLN A 402 20.29 28.07 -12.37
N SER A 403 21.21 28.46 -11.48
CA SER A 403 22.12 27.56 -10.76
C SER A 403 21.86 27.50 -9.26
N THR A 404 21.03 28.40 -8.73
CA THR A 404 20.79 28.58 -7.30
C THR A 404 19.31 28.60 -6.94
N ILE A 405 18.97 28.04 -5.79
CA ILE A 405 17.63 28.08 -5.20
C ILE A 405 17.73 28.69 -3.80
N ASP A 406 16.99 29.77 -3.55
CA ASP A 406 16.74 30.28 -2.19
C ASP A 406 15.46 29.65 -1.64
N VAL A 407 15.61 28.84 -0.58
CA VAL A 407 14.49 28.13 0.05
C VAL A 407 13.46 29.10 0.63
N ARG A 408 13.89 30.29 1.08
CA ARG A 408 13.02 31.32 1.67
C ARG A 408 12.10 31.95 0.64
N GLU A 409 12.56 32.03 -0.60
CA GLU A 409 11.80 32.60 -1.72
C GLU A 409 11.14 31.53 -2.59
N SER A 410 11.29 30.24 -2.24
CA SER A 410 10.80 29.10 -3.03
C SER A 410 9.33 29.21 -3.45
N GLN A 411 8.47 29.80 -2.60
CA GLN A 411 7.04 29.93 -2.86
C GLN A 411 6.68 30.95 -3.95
N ASN A 412 7.61 31.84 -4.31
CA ASN A 412 7.44 32.78 -5.41
C ASN A 412 7.77 32.16 -6.78
N SER A 413 8.40 30.97 -6.78
CA SER A 413 8.79 30.27 -7.99
C SER A 413 7.66 29.38 -8.51
N PRO A 414 7.35 29.42 -9.83
CA PRO A 414 6.38 28.51 -10.44
C PRO A 414 6.84 27.03 -10.39
N LEU A 415 8.12 26.78 -10.11
CA LEU A 415 8.66 25.43 -9.87
C LEU A 415 8.05 24.77 -8.63
N PHE A 416 7.83 25.54 -7.57
CA PHE A 416 7.36 25.01 -6.27
C PHE A 416 5.94 25.43 -5.93
N ASN A 417 5.35 26.36 -6.67
CA ASN A 417 4.01 26.86 -6.44
C ASN A 417 3.23 27.00 -7.76
N ASN A 418 2.25 26.11 -7.95
CA ASN A 418 1.34 26.15 -9.08
C ASN A 418 -0.04 26.65 -8.63
N THR A 419 -0.28 27.95 -8.86
CA THR A 419 -1.52 28.64 -8.47
C THR A 419 -2.74 28.21 -9.28
N ALA A 420 -2.57 27.68 -10.49
CA ALA A 420 -3.68 27.26 -11.36
C ALA A 420 -4.41 26.01 -10.84
N ILE A 421 -3.71 25.14 -10.10
CA ILE A 421 -4.27 23.89 -9.54
C ILE A 421 -4.21 23.84 -8.01
N ASP A 422 -3.90 24.96 -7.36
CA ASP A 422 -3.78 25.10 -5.90
C ASP A 422 -2.86 24.03 -5.27
N ARG A 423 -1.65 23.89 -5.84
CA ARG A 423 -0.63 22.96 -5.36
C ARG A 423 0.70 23.66 -5.16
N ARG A 424 1.33 23.39 -4.02
CA ARG A 424 2.67 23.87 -3.69
C ARG A 424 3.46 22.83 -2.90
N LEU A 425 4.77 22.85 -3.07
CA LEU A 425 5.73 22.17 -2.20
C LEU A 425 6.15 23.15 -1.10
N SER A 426 6.02 22.77 0.17
CA SER A 426 6.40 23.68 1.28
C SER A 426 7.91 23.93 1.31
N PRO A 427 8.39 25.03 1.93
CA PRO A 427 9.83 25.29 2.07
C PRO A 427 10.61 24.13 2.71
N GLU A 428 10.01 23.46 3.71
CA GLU A 428 10.59 22.27 4.36
C GLU A 428 10.64 21.09 3.38
N GLY A 429 9.61 20.94 2.54
CA GLY A 429 9.60 19.97 1.45
C GLY A 429 10.69 20.23 0.42
N VAL A 430 10.90 21.50 0.03
CA VAL A 430 11.98 21.92 -0.89
C VAL A 430 13.34 21.57 -0.29
N LEU A 431 13.58 21.92 0.97
CA LEU A 431 14.82 21.58 1.68
C LEU A 431 15.05 20.06 1.71
N THR A 432 14.01 19.28 1.97
CA THR A 432 14.08 17.80 1.98
C THR A 432 14.53 17.25 0.63
N VAL A 433 14.01 17.79 -0.49
CA VAL A 433 14.45 17.36 -1.83
C VAL A 433 15.90 17.77 -2.09
N LEU A 434 16.31 18.98 -1.72
CA LEU A 434 17.67 19.48 -1.92
C LEU A 434 18.72 18.70 -1.12
N GLU A 435 18.41 18.35 0.13
CA GLU A 435 19.25 17.49 0.95
C GLU A 435 19.39 16.08 0.36
N ASP A 436 18.33 15.57 -0.27
CA ASP A 436 18.39 14.29 -0.97
C ASP A 436 19.20 14.37 -2.27
N MET A 437 19.06 15.45 -3.04
CA MET A 437 19.90 15.73 -4.22
C MET A 437 21.39 15.80 -3.85
N ALA A 438 21.72 16.38 -2.70
CA ALA A 438 23.11 16.48 -2.24
C ALA A 438 23.77 15.12 -1.99
N LYS A 439 23.02 14.10 -1.55
CA LYS A 439 23.56 12.74 -1.39
C LYS A 439 24.06 12.14 -2.70
N SER A 440 23.46 12.57 -3.82
CA SER A 440 23.85 12.15 -5.17
C SER A 440 24.78 13.14 -5.88
N GLY A 441 25.26 14.17 -5.17
CA GLY A 441 26.15 15.19 -5.72
C GLY A 441 25.48 16.19 -6.67
N LYS A 442 24.13 16.22 -6.71
CA LYS A 442 23.34 17.09 -7.61
C LYS A 442 22.93 18.43 -6.98
N ALA A 443 23.21 18.64 -5.70
CA ALA A 443 23.00 19.92 -5.05
C ALA A 443 24.01 20.12 -3.90
N ALA A 444 24.26 21.36 -3.51
CA ALA A 444 25.06 21.67 -2.33
C ALA A 444 24.60 22.98 -1.68
N PRO A 445 24.57 23.08 -0.34
CA PRO A 445 24.29 24.35 0.31
C PRO A 445 25.50 25.29 0.15
N ILE A 446 25.24 26.57 -0.13
CA ILE A 446 26.31 27.59 -0.24
C ILE A 446 26.95 27.86 1.12
N ASP A 447 26.18 27.75 2.20
CA ASP A 447 26.62 28.00 3.56
C ASP A 447 26.01 27.02 4.58
N LYS A 448 26.42 27.15 5.84
CA LYS A 448 25.89 26.32 6.94
C LYS A 448 24.42 26.62 7.28
N SER A 449 23.88 27.75 6.83
CA SER A 449 22.49 28.14 7.09
C SER A 449 21.50 27.37 6.22
N LYS A 450 21.96 26.74 5.13
CA LYS A 450 21.14 25.95 4.18
C LYS A 450 19.96 26.73 3.60
N ASN A 451 20.06 28.07 3.56
CA ASN A 451 19.02 28.92 2.98
C ASN A 451 19.14 29.00 1.46
N VAL A 452 20.37 29.01 0.95
CA VAL A 452 20.65 29.06 -0.49
C VAL A 452 21.44 27.81 -0.90
N TRP A 453 20.98 27.18 -1.97
CA TRP A 453 21.52 25.94 -2.50
C TRP A 453 21.93 26.13 -3.95
N GLU A 454 23.07 25.56 -4.32
CA GLU A 454 23.45 25.35 -5.71
C GLU A 454 22.88 24.02 -6.20
N VAL A 455 22.40 24.00 -7.44
CA VAL A 455 21.86 22.80 -8.12
C VAL A 455 22.67 22.53 -9.37
N TYR A 456 23.00 21.24 -9.57
CA TYR A 456 23.84 20.76 -10.65
C TYR A 456 23.03 19.80 -11.54
N TRP A 457 22.59 20.25 -12.72
CA TRP A 457 21.92 19.38 -13.70
C TRP A 457 22.90 18.54 -14.53
N HIS A 458 24.16 18.97 -14.59
CA HIS A 458 25.33 18.14 -14.87
C HIS A 458 26.22 18.15 -13.64
N SER A 459 26.78 17.00 -13.29
CA SER A 459 27.79 16.91 -12.23
C SER A 459 29.00 17.79 -12.56
N LEU A 460 29.78 18.18 -11.54
CA LEU A 460 30.99 18.98 -11.75
C LEU A 460 32.00 18.29 -12.68
N ASP A 461 32.09 16.95 -12.62
CA ASP A 461 32.91 16.15 -13.53
C ASP A 461 32.37 16.15 -14.97
N GLU A 462 31.06 16.06 -15.17
CA GLU A 462 30.45 16.16 -16.50
C GLU A 462 30.69 17.54 -17.11
N TRP A 463 30.47 18.61 -16.34
CA TRP A 463 30.80 19.97 -16.78
C TRP A 463 32.27 20.11 -17.14
N GLY A 464 33.17 19.65 -16.28
CA GLY A 464 34.60 19.66 -16.54
C GLY A 464 34.97 18.92 -17.82
N ASN A 465 34.40 17.72 -18.04
CA ASN A 465 34.64 16.94 -19.24
C ASN A 465 34.07 17.59 -20.50
N MET A 466 32.90 18.25 -20.45
CA MET A 466 32.34 18.99 -21.58
C MET A 466 33.26 20.14 -22.00
N ILE A 467 33.72 20.93 -21.02
CA ILE A 467 34.66 22.03 -21.26
C ILE A 467 35.99 21.50 -21.83
N TYR A 468 36.52 20.41 -21.27
CA TYR A 468 37.75 19.78 -21.75
C TYR A 468 37.62 19.27 -23.19
N ASN A 469 36.51 18.60 -23.51
CA ASN A 469 36.27 18.06 -24.85
C ASN A 469 36.14 19.18 -25.89
N TRP A 470 35.48 20.28 -25.54
CA TRP A 470 35.44 21.48 -26.38
C TRP A 470 36.84 22.05 -26.59
N ALA A 471 37.64 22.23 -25.53
CA ALA A 471 38.99 22.78 -25.61
C ALA A 471 39.89 21.91 -26.50
N SER A 472 39.82 20.58 -26.34
CA SER A 472 40.56 19.62 -27.16
C SER A 472 40.13 19.65 -28.63
N SER A 473 38.82 19.71 -28.89
CA SER A 473 38.29 19.73 -30.27
C SER A 473 38.63 21.01 -31.02
N ASN A 474 38.83 22.11 -30.30
CA ASN A 474 39.23 23.41 -30.87
C ASN A 474 40.74 23.64 -30.86
N GLY A 475 41.55 22.63 -30.50
CA GLY A 475 43.01 22.73 -30.52
C GLY A 475 43.60 23.65 -29.46
N LEU A 476 42.88 23.89 -28.36
CA LEU A 476 43.29 24.79 -27.27
C LEU A 476 44.15 24.10 -26.21
N ASN A 477 44.51 22.83 -26.41
CA ASN A 477 45.41 22.11 -25.51
C ASN A 477 46.78 22.80 -25.46
N ASN A 478 47.35 22.86 -24.26
CA ASN A 478 48.57 23.58 -23.93
C ASN A 478 48.53 25.11 -24.12
N THR A 479 47.36 25.68 -24.44
CA THR A 479 47.12 27.13 -24.52
C THR A 479 46.34 27.59 -23.29
N VAL A 480 46.63 28.81 -22.82
CA VAL A 480 45.89 29.41 -21.70
C VAL A 480 44.64 30.09 -22.27
N CYS A 481 43.47 29.76 -21.73
CA CYS A 481 42.20 30.42 -22.01
C CYS A 481 41.75 31.17 -20.76
N THR A 482 41.19 32.36 -20.90
CA THR A 482 40.55 33.05 -19.78
C THR A 482 39.20 32.39 -19.45
N LEU A 483 38.76 32.47 -18.18
CA LEU A 483 37.42 31.98 -17.82
C LEU A 483 36.31 32.78 -18.52
N TYR A 484 36.60 34.03 -18.88
CA TYR A 484 35.71 34.87 -19.68
C TYR A 484 35.50 34.29 -21.09
N GLU A 485 36.57 33.91 -21.79
CA GLU A 485 36.48 33.29 -23.13
C GLU A 485 35.71 31.97 -23.10
N LEU A 486 35.84 31.19 -22.03
CA LEU A 486 35.07 29.95 -21.87
C LEU A 486 33.57 30.22 -21.66
N ARG A 487 33.24 31.20 -20.82
CA ARG A 487 31.86 31.47 -20.42
C ARG A 487 31.10 32.32 -21.43
N GLU A 488 31.74 33.34 -21.99
CA GLU A 488 31.12 34.39 -22.80
C GLU A 488 31.79 34.59 -24.17
N GLY A 489 32.79 33.79 -24.53
CA GLY A 489 33.48 33.93 -25.81
C GLY A 489 32.62 33.55 -27.02
N ASP A 490 32.88 34.19 -28.16
CA ASP A 490 32.16 33.92 -29.41
C ASP A 490 32.30 32.45 -29.88
N ASN A 491 33.43 31.81 -29.55
CA ASN A 491 33.73 30.43 -29.93
C ASN A 491 33.01 29.37 -29.06
N THR A 492 32.36 29.78 -27.96
CA THR A 492 31.56 28.89 -27.11
C THR A 492 30.06 29.07 -27.36
N VAL A 493 29.66 29.98 -28.25
CA VAL A 493 28.25 30.19 -28.63
C VAL A 493 27.68 28.90 -29.23
N GLY A 494 26.74 28.29 -28.53
CA GLY A 494 26.13 27.01 -28.90
C GLY A 494 26.53 25.84 -28.00
N GLU A 495 27.60 25.99 -27.20
CA GLU A 495 27.96 25.03 -26.16
C GLU A 495 27.05 25.17 -24.94
N GLU A 496 26.74 24.06 -24.28
CA GLU A 496 25.82 24.07 -23.14
C GLU A 496 26.39 24.81 -21.91
N PHE A 497 27.72 24.87 -21.78
CA PHE A 497 28.40 25.61 -20.72
C PHE A 497 28.52 27.12 -21.01
N HIS A 498 28.07 27.60 -22.18
CA HIS A 498 28.07 29.03 -22.49
C HIS A 498 27.08 29.78 -21.58
N GLY A 499 27.58 30.78 -20.86
CA GLY A 499 26.86 31.54 -19.84
C GLY A 499 26.75 30.84 -18.47
N LEU A 500 27.39 29.68 -18.27
CA LEU A 500 27.39 28.94 -17.02
C LEU A 500 27.81 29.82 -15.84
N ASP A 501 27.17 29.67 -14.68
CA ASP A 501 27.53 30.44 -13.48
C ASP A 501 29.03 30.33 -13.16
N MET A 502 29.66 31.48 -12.86
CA MET A 502 31.12 31.55 -12.66
C MET A 502 31.61 30.66 -11.52
N ASN A 503 30.84 30.54 -10.43
CA ASN A 503 31.22 29.69 -9.31
C ASN A 503 31.13 28.21 -9.68
N ILE A 504 30.12 27.81 -10.45
CA ILE A 504 30.02 26.44 -10.97
C ILE A 504 31.16 26.15 -11.94
N LEU A 505 31.47 27.07 -12.85
CA LEU A 505 32.59 26.93 -13.79
C LEU A 505 33.91 26.70 -13.06
N ILE A 506 34.23 27.51 -12.06
CA ILE A 506 35.45 27.35 -11.24
C ILE A 506 35.46 25.99 -10.52
N LYS A 507 34.33 25.57 -9.94
CA LYS A 507 34.23 24.27 -9.26
C LYS A 507 34.41 23.09 -10.22
N ALA A 508 33.83 23.16 -11.42
CA ALA A 508 33.98 22.15 -12.46
C ALA A 508 35.44 22.06 -12.94
N LEU A 509 36.12 23.20 -13.13
CA LEU A 509 37.54 23.24 -13.50
C LEU A 509 38.45 22.76 -12.36
N LYS A 510 38.12 23.01 -11.09
CA LYS A 510 38.84 22.43 -9.95
C LYS A 510 38.71 20.90 -9.90
N ALA A 511 37.52 20.35 -10.16
CA ALA A 511 37.31 18.92 -10.28
C ALA A 511 38.14 18.33 -11.44
N LEU A 512 38.12 18.99 -12.60
CA LEU A 512 38.92 18.60 -13.76
C LEU A 512 40.42 18.67 -13.50
N SER A 513 40.88 19.67 -12.75
CA SER A 513 42.27 19.85 -12.36
C SER A 513 42.74 18.76 -11.40
N SER A 514 41.88 18.32 -10.47
CA SER A 514 42.18 17.18 -9.60
C SER A 514 42.38 15.86 -10.36
N ASN A 515 41.81 15.76 -11.56
CA ASN A 515 41.99 14.65 -12.50
C ASN A 515 43.22 14.83 -13.42
N GLY A 516 44.03 15.88 -13.23
CA GLY A 516 45.26 16.14 -13.99
C GLY A 516 45.04 16.62 -15.43
N LYS A 517 43.82 17.03 -15.80
CA LYS A 517 43.47 17.43 -17.17
C LYS A 517 43.58 18.94 -17.44
N CYS A 518 43.67 19.76 -16.39
CA CYS A 518 43.89 21.19 -16.52
C CYS A 518 44.58 21.79 -15.28
N GLU A 519 45.07 23.02 -15.42
CA GLU A 519 45.61 23.84 -14.33
C GLU A 519 44.92 25.20 -14.35
N LEU A 520 44.34 25.61 -13.22
CA LEU A 520 43.78 26.95 -13.03
C LEU A 520 44.92 27.92 -12.71
N ILE A 521 44.94 29.05 -13.41
CA ILE A 521 45.97 30.07 -13.30
C ILE A 521 45.31 31.40 -12.95
N GLU A 522 45.87 32.10 -11.96
CA GLU A 522 45.44 33.46 -11.58
C GLU A 522 46.46 34.48 -12.11
N PHE A 523 45.97 35.55 -12.74
CA PHE A 523 46.77 36.64 -13.28
C PHE A 523 46.15 37.97 -12.85
N ASP A 524 46.82 38.72 -11.98
CA ASP A 524 46.32 39.98 -11.41
C ASP A 524 44.84 39.86 -10.93
N ASP A 525 43.91 40.53 -11.62
CA ASP A 525 42.46 40.52 -11.33
C ASP A 525 41.66 39.49 -12.17
N ASN A 526 42.32 38.67 -13.00
CA ASN A 526 41.70 37.72 -13.92
C ASN A 526 42.07 36.27 -13.63
N GLN A 527 41.16 35.35 -13.96
CA GLN A 527 41.38 33.91 -13.88
C GLN A 527 41.40 33.27 -15.27
N GLY A 528 42.28 32.30 -15.44
CA GLY A 528 42.40 31.49 -16.65
C GLY A 528 42.60 30.01 -16.33
N VAL A 529 42.59 29.20 -17.37
CA VAL A 529 42.83 27.76 -17.29
C VAL A 529 43.68 27.31 -18.47
N LYS A 530 44.61 26.41 -18.19
CA LYS A 530 45.40 25.70 -19.20
C LYS A 530 44.97 24.24 -19.23
N PHE A 531 44.55 23.76 -20.38
CA PHE A 531 44.21 22.35 -20.59
C PHE A 531 45.44 21.56 -21.07
N PHE A 532 45.54 20.29 -20.68
CA PHE A 532 46.66 19.41 -21.03
C PHE A 532 46.29 18.35 -22.07
#